data_AF-A0A7C7BUC3-F1
#
_entry.id   AF-A0A7C7BUC3-F1
#
_cell.length_a   1.000
_cell.length_b   1.000
_cell.length_c   1.000
_cell.angle_alpha   90.00
_cell.angle_beta   90.00
_cell.angle_gamma   90.00
#
_symmetry.space_group_name_H-M   'P 1'
#
loop_
_entity.id
_entity.type
_entity.pdbx_description
1 polymer ?
#
loop_
_entity_poly.entity_id
_entity_poly.type
_entity_poly.pdbx_seq_one_letter_code
_entity_poly.pdbx_strand_id
1 'polypeptide(L)' 'RGQTYYLHSKDVQLRGSGRTQTIYYFAKEAKPEAIDSIPAGKTVVENERTGLLFLKGKS' A
#
# COMPACT_ATOMS: atom_id res chain seq x y z
N ARG A 1 -16.56 15.55 0.86
CA ARG A 1 -16.45 14.58 1.99
C ARG A 1 -15.12 13.87 1.83
N GLY A 2 -14.25 13.91 2.84
CA GLY A 2 -12.98 13.18 2.80
C GLY A 2 -13.24 11.68 2.76
N GLN A 3 -12.45 10.96 1.96
CA GLN A 3 -12.49 9.50 1.91
C GLN A 3 -11.39 8.96 2.82
N THR A 4 -11.75 8.19 3.84
CA THR A 4 -10.79 7.47 4.66
C THR A 4 -10.27 6.26 3.88
N TYR A 5 -8.95 6.06 3.96
CA TYR A 5 -8.26 4.90 3.42
C TYR A 5 -7.40 4.26 4.51
N TYR A 6 -7.28 2.95 4.46
CA TYR A 6 -6.50 2.13 5.38
C TYR A 6 -5.34 1.50 4.63
N LEU A 7 -4.14 1.56 5.21
CA LEU A 7 -2.94 0.94 4.66
C LEU A 7 -2.94 -0.55 5.01
N HIS A 8 -2.59 -1.38 4.04
CA HIS A 8 -2.49 -2.83 4.18
C HIS A 8 -1.11 -3.32 3.73
N SER A 9 -0.69 -4.46 4.28
CA SER A 9 0.54 -5.16 3.89
C SER A 9 0.24 -6.61 3.55
N LYS A 10 0.67 -7.08 2.38
CA LYS A 10 0.42 -8.45 1.95
C LYS A 10 1.62 -9.04 1.24
N ASP A 11 1.96 -10.28 1.57
CA ASP A 11 2.90 -11.07 0.80
C ASP A 11 2.20 -11.67 -0.42
N VAL A 12 2.72 -11.35 -1.60
CA VAL A 12 2.23 -11.90 -2.87
C VAL A 12 3.35 -12.64 -3.58
N GLN A 13 3.00 -13.75 -4.22
CA GLN A 13 3.92 -14.44 -5.10
C GLN A 13 3.86 -13.79 -6.49
N LEU A 14 4.99 -13.24 -6.95
CA LEU A 14 5.06 -12.62 -8.26
C LEU A 14 4.99 -13.68 -9.35
N ARG A 15 4.04 -13.49 -10.28
CA ARG A 15 3.92 -14.33 -11.47
C ARG A 15 5.18 -14.18 -12.32
N GLY A 16 5.74 -15.30 -12.78
CA GLY A 16 6.98 -15.36 -13.55
C GLY A 16 8.19 -15.75 -12.71
N SER A 17 8.55 -14.95 -11.69
CA SER A 17 9.74 -15.25 -10.86
C SER A 17 9.49 -16.20 -9.69
N GLY A 18 8.22 -16.39 -9.28
CA GLY A 18 7.87 -17.20 -8.11
C GLY A 18 8.32 -16.61 -6.77
N ARG A 19 8.97 -15.44 -6.79
CA ARG A 19 9.46 -14.77 -5.59
C ARG A 19 8.30 -14.17 -4.79
N THR A 20 8.38 -14.30 -3.48
CA THR A 20 7.48 -13.59 -2.56
C THR A 20 7.92 -12.15 -2.43
N GLN A 21 6.99 -11.22 -2.57
CA GLN A 21 7.19 -9.80 -2.35
C GLN A 21 6.09 -9.26 -1.45
N THR A 22 6.47 -8.49 -0.42
CA THR A 22 5.54 -7.71 0.38
C THR A 22 5.09 -6.47 -0.41
N ILE A 23 3.81 -6.40 -0.71
CA ILE A 23 3.16 -5.24 -1.32
C ILE A 23 2.39 -4.44 -0.27
N TYR A 24 2.21 -3.15 -0.58
CA TYR A 24 1.44 -2.23 0.25
C TYR A 24 0.39 -1.54 -0.61
N TYR A 25 -0.83 -1.45 -0.10
CA TYR A 25 -1.94 -0.82 -0.82
C TYR A 25 -2.92 -0.15 0.13
N PHE A 26 -3.65 0.83 -0.39
CA PHE A 26 -4.70 1.53 0.33
C PHE A 26 -6.08 0.98 -0.08
N ALA A 27 -6.96 0.75 0.89
CA ALA A 27 -8.34 0.34 0.66
C ALA A 27 -9.32 1.15 1.52
N LYS A 28 -10.58 1.20 1.12
CA LYS A 28 -11.64 1.98 1.82
C LYS A 28 -12.12 1.33 3.11
N GLU A 29 -11.82 0.06 3.30
CA GLU A 29 -12.18 -0.74 4.47
C GLU A 29 -10.92 -1.37 5.04
N ALA A 30 -10.83 -1.44 6.36
CA ALA A 30 -9.79 -2.17 7.04
C ALA A 30 -10.07 -3.68 6.97
N LYS A 31 -9.06 -4.44 6.58
CA LYS A 31 -9.07 -5.90 6.55
C LYS A 31 -8.05 -6.46 7.54
N PRO A 32 -8.01 -7.78 7.79
CA PRO A 32 -7.05 -8.37 8.72
C PRO A 32 -5.58 -8.01 8.41
N GLU A 33 -5.27 -7.73 7.14
CA GLU A 33 -3.94 -7.31 6.69
C GLU A 33 -3.67 -5.80 6.80
N ALA A 34 -4.55 -5.03 7.47
CA ALA A 34 -4.35 -3.61 7.74
C ALA A 34 -3.19 -3.39 8.73
N ILE A 35 -2.45 -2.29 8.53
CA ILE A 35 -1.35 -1.87 9.40
C ILE A 35 -1.52 -0.41 9.79
N ASP A 36 -1.09 -0.08 11.01
CA ASP A 36 -1.26 1.28 11.57
C ASP A 36 -0.08 2.22 11.24
N SER A 37 1.03 1.67 10.74
CA SER A 37 2.27 2.43 10.53
C SER A 37 2.80 2.28 9.11
N ILE A 38 3.28 3.38 8.54
CA ILE A 38 4.02 3.36 7.28
C ILE A 38 5.38 2.67 7.52
N PRO A 39 5.76 1.66 6.70
CA PRO A 39 7.07 1.01 6.81
C PRO A 39 8.22 1.99 6.66
N ALA A 40 9.34 1.68 7.32
CA ALA A 40 10.57 2.46 7.23
C ALA A 40 11.01 2.65 5.75
N GLY A 41 11.48 3.86 5.43
CA GLY A 41 11.93 4.20 4.08
C GLY A 41 10.81 4.39 3.05
N LYS A 42 9.54 4.44 3.46
CA LYS A 42 8.40 4.71 2.57
C LYS A 42 7.68 6.01 2.94
N THR A 43 7.00 6.59 1.96
CA THR A 43 6.10 7.75 2.15
C THR A 43 4.81 7.56 1.38
N VAL A 44 3.72 8.13 1.89
CA VAL A 44 2.43 8.17 1.18
C VAL A 44 2.49 9.24 0.10
N VAL A 45 2.00 8.90 -1.09
CA VAL A 45 1.85 9.81 -2.23
C VAL A 45 0.45 9.61 -2.81
N GLU A 46 -0.19 10.71 -3.21
CA GLU A 46 -1.45 10.68 -3.94
C GLU A 46 -1.18 10.75 -5.45
N ASN A 47 -1.85 9.89 -6.21
CA ASN A 47 -1.84 10.00 -7.66
C ASN A 47 -2.83 11.09 -8.09
N GLU A 48 -2.33 12.23 -8.55
CA GLU A 48 -3.16 13.39 -8.94
C GLU A 48 -4.21 13.07 -10.02
N ARG A 49 -3.96 12.06 -10.88
CA ARG A 49 -4.90 11.67 -11.94
C ARG A 49 -6.05 10.81 -11.43
N THR A 50 -5.82 9.97 -10.42
CA THR A 50 -6.80 8.97 -9.97
C THR A 50 -7.28 9.17 -8.53
N GLY A 51 -6.64 10.06 -7.76
CA GLY A 51 -6.86 10.25 -6.32
C GLY A 51 -6.45 9.04 -5.47
N LEU A 52 -5.70 8.09 -6.04
CA LEU A 52 -5.30 6.87 -5.32
C LEU A 52 -4.02 7.11 -4.52
N LEU A 53 -4.06 6.74 -3.25
CA LEU A 53 -2.89 6.72 -2.37
C LEU A 53 -2.02 5.50 -2.66
N PHE A 54 -0.70 5.69 -2.66
CA PHE A 54 0.28 4.61 -2.77
C PHE A 54 1.54 4.94 -1.96
N LEU A 55 2.35 3.91 -1.65
CA LEU A 55 3.65 4.11 -1.02
C LEU A 55 4.77 4.22 -2.06
N LYS A 56 5.57 5.26 -1.96
CA LYS A 56 6.82 5.43 -2.72
C LYS A 56 8.03 5.18 -1.81
N GLY A 57 9.03 4.45 -2.30
CA GLY A 57 10.31 4.33 -1.60
C GLY A 57 11.03 5.67 -1.59
N LYS A 58 11.67 6.02 -0.47
CA LYS A 58 12.68 7.07 -0.43
C LYS A 58 13.93 6.53 -1.13
N SER A 59 14.20 7.03 -2.33
CA SER A 59 15.50 6.92 -2.97
C SER A 59 16.51 7.84 -2.27
#